data_AF-A0A6S7H7U9-F1
#
_entry.id   AF-A0A6S7H7U9-F1
#
_cell.length_a   1.000
_cell.length_b   1.000
_cell.length_c   1.000
_cell.angle_alpha   90.00
_cell.angle_beta   90.00
_cell.angle_gamma   90.00
#
_symmetry.space_group_name_H-M   'P 1'
#
loop_
_entity.id
_entity.type
_entity.pdbx_description
1 polymer ?
#
loop_
_entity_poly.entity_id
_entity_poly.type
_entity_poly.pdbx_seq_one_letter_code
_entity_poly.pdbx_strand_id
1 'polypeptide(L)'
;MSKRQQPSRGSAQELAKSVQNSPNKAKKSDNVTPKAMKETKVESIDEVCKIDELYKMMQTVLVKLETLDLINEGILSVEQNVKSLTESIEFAHGGISDLKEEMVKRKETERENYSRIKELEDSNRRLQDSVVDLKARSMRDNLLFHNIDEAEEEDCIEVIYSLLEEKLDMPEARSSIKIDRAHRVW
;
A
#
# COMPACT_ATOMS: atom_id res chain seq x y z
N MET A 1 26.68 -25.44 11.05
CA MET A 1 27.84 -25.47 10.13
C MET A 1 27.81 -24.14 9.37
N SER A 2 28.39 -23.01 9.79
CA SER A 2 29.72 -22.60 10.29
C SER A 2 30.86 -22.67 9.27
N LYS A 3 31.64 -21.56 9.22
CA LYS A 3 32.77 -21.13 8.36
C LYS A 3 32.32 -20.19 7.21
N ARG A 4 32.51 -18.87 7.18
CA ARG A 4 33.51 -17.91 7.72
C ARG A 4 34.96 -18.20 7.30
N GLN A 5 35.51 -17.38 6.40
CA GLN A 5 36.85 -16.75 6.47
C GLN A 5 37.23 -15.99 5.17
N GLN A 6 37.49 -14.68 5.28
CA GLN A 6 38.66 -14.01 4.66
C GLN A 6 39.80 -13.97 5.73
N PRO A 7 40.95 -13.26 5.61
CA PRO A 7 41.66 -12.57 4.49
C PRO A 7 43.22 -12.79 4.51
N SER A 8 43.97 -12.19 3.58
CA SER A 8 45.39 -11.79 3.80
C SER A 8 45.73 -10.55 2.93
N ARG A 9 46.08 -9.38 3.49
CA ARG A 9 47.44 -8.85 3.82
C ARG A 9 48.38 -8.86 2.59
N GLY A 10 49.14 -7.84 2.21
CA GLY A 10 49.61 -6.52 2.70
C GLY A 10 50.27 -5.83 1.46
N SER A 11 50.71 -4.59 1.42
CA SER A 11 51.54 -3.85 2.38
C SER A 11 51.52 -2.36 2.04
N ALA A 12 51.78 -1.54 3.05
CA ALA A 12 51.80 -0.08 3.01
C ALA A 12 53.21 0.49 2.80
N GLN A 13 53.24 1.82 2.61
CA GLN A 13 54.36 2.78 2.79
C GLN A 13 55.37 2.83 1.61
N GLU A 14 55.86 3.99 1.16
CA GLU A 14 56.35 5.15 1.92
C GLU A 14 56.13 6.52 1.23
N LEU A 15 55.91 7.52 2.08
CA LEU A 15 56.11 8.95 1.87
C LEU A 15 57.49 9.34 2.39
N ALA A 16 58.29 10.11 1.64
CA ALA A 16 59.30 11.01 2.23
C ALA A 16 59.71 12.15 1.25
N LYS A 17 59.62 13.38 1.76
CA LYS A 17 60.20 14.63 1.22
C LYS A 17 61.57 14.88 1.87
N SER A 18 62.52 15.50 1.17
CA SER A 18 63.53 16.49 1.67
C SER A 18 64.49 16.82 0.50
N VAL A 19 64.64 18.03 -0.05
CA VAL A 19 65.15 19.32 0.47
C VAL A 19 66.64 19.31 0.85
N GLN A 20 67.39 20.11 0.06
CA GLN A 20 68.58 20.94 0.33
C GLN A 20 70.04 20.46 0.19
N ASN A 21 70.76 21.32 -0.54
CA ASN A 21 72.11 21.88 -0.32
C ASN A 21 73.35 21.25 -0.98
N SER A 22 73.97 22.11 -1.81
CA SER A 22 75.35 22.08 -2.31
C SER A 22 76.40 22.08 -1.17
N PRO A 23 77.68 21.81 -1.51
CA PRO A 23 78.63 22.93 -1.52
C PRO A 23 79.71 22.91 -2.63
N ASN A 24 80.20 24.12 -2.88
CA ASN A 24 81.31 24.56 -3.72
C ASN A 24 82.70 23.94 -3.45
N LYS A 25 83.55 23.95 -4.49
CA LYS A 25 84.98 24.37 -4.53
C LYS A 25 85.49 24.25 -5.99
N ALA A 26 85.77 25.29 -6.77
CA ALA A 26 86.76 26.38 -6.72
C ALA A 26 88.14 26.06 -7.35
N LYS A 27 88.65 27.02 -8.17
CA LYS A 27 90.01 27.30 -8.72
C LYS A 27 90.24 26.84 -10.18
N LYS A 28 90.78 27.61 -11.15
CA LYS A 28 91.56 28.90 -11.28
C LYS A 28 91.25 29.48 -12.69
N SER A 29 90.99 30.78 -12.90
CA SER A 29 91.89 31.96 -13.01
C SER A 29 92.70 32.07 -14.32
N ASP A 30 92.70 33.31 -14.84
CA ASP A 30 93.52 33.95 -15.90
C ASP A 30 92.77 34.11 -17.24
N ASN A 31 92.68 35.26 -17.90
CA ASN A 31 93.02 36.66 -17.61
C ASN A 31 92.24 37.53 -18.64
N VAL A 32 91.87 38.76 -18.27
CA VAL A 32 91.00 39.70 -19.02
C VAL A 32 91.83 40.72 -19.79
N THR A 33 91.38 41.21 -20.96
CA THR A 33 91.37 42.64 -21.37
C THR A 33 90.64 42.88 -22.72
N PRO A 34 90.15 44.11 -23.05
CA PRO A 34 88.70 44.39 -23.11
C PRO A 34 88.21 45.23 -24.34
N LYS A 35 86.93 45.67 -24.27
CA LYS A 35 86.20 46.76 -25.00
C LYS A 35 85.44 46.33 -26.28
N ALA A 36 84.24 46.83 -26.63
CA ALA A 36 83.31 47.82 -26.07
C ALA A 36 81.89 47.69 -26.68
N MET A 37 80.88 48.21 -25.96
CA MET A 37 79.63 48.87 -26.39
C MET A 37 78.80 48.29 -27.55
N LYS A 38 77.54 47.93 -27.26
CA LYS A 38 76.36 48.74 -27.65
C LYS A 38 75.08 48.19 -27.01
N GLU A 39 74.31 49.12 -26.45
CA GLU A 39 72.93 48.94 -26.02
C GLU A 39 72.02 48.80 -27.24
N THR A 40 71.07 47.86 -27.18
CA THR A 40 69.87 47.88 -28.05
C THR A 40 68.67 47.61 -27.14
N LYS A 41 67.84 48.64 -26.96
CA LYS A 41 66.55 48.57 -26.29
C LYS A 41 65.47 48.74 -27.37
N VAL A 42 64.29 48.15 -27.12
CA VAL A 42 62.99 48.43 -27.75
C VAL A 42 62.56 47.54 -28.93
N GLU A 43 62.37 46.23 -28.67
CA GLU A 43 61.37 45.39 -29.36
C GLU A 43 60.51 44.55 -28.37
N SER A 44 60.84 44.56 -27.06
CA SER A 44 60.37 43.55 -26.10
C SER A 44 59.11 43.88 -25.29
N ILE A 45 58.53 45.08 -25.39
CA ILE A 45 57.38 45.47 -24.53
C ILE A 45 56.04 44.98 -25.12
N ASP A 46 55.88 45.02 -26.45
CA ASP A 46 54.64 44.62 -27.14
C ASP A 46 54.42 43.09 -27.10
N GLU A 47 55.50 42.31 -27.15
CA GLU A 47 55.46 40.85 -26.99
C GLU A 47 55.16 40.44 -25.55
N VAL A 48 55.67 41.17 -24.55
CA VAL A 48 55.38 40.93 -23.13
C VAL A 48 53.92 41.21 -22.80
N CYS A 49 53.30 42.25 -23.39
CA CYS A 49 51.86 42.51 -23.23
C CYS A 49 50.99 41.37 -23.81
N LYS A 50 51.35 40.83 -24.97
CA LYS A 50 50.65 39.67 -25.58
C LYS A 50 50.76 38.40 -24.73
N ILE A 51 51.90 38.19 -24.08
CA ILE A 51 52.11 37.05 -23.16
C ILE A 51 51.23 37.19 -21.91
N ASP A 52 51.08 38.39 -21.35
CA ASP A 52 50.22 38.64 -20.20
C ASP A 52 48.73 38.40 -20.53
N GLU A 53 48.28 38.81 -21.71
CA GLU A 53 46.93 38.50 -22.21
C GLU A 53 46.69 36.99 -22.38
N LEU A 54 47.69 36.27 -22.90
CA LEU A 54 47.63 34.82 -23.09
C LEU A 54 47.60 34.09 -21.73
N TYR A 55 48.33 34.60 -20.74
CA TYR A 55 48.30 34.09 -19.37
C TYR A 55 46.94 34.30 -18.69
N LYS A 56 46.33 35.48 -18.85
CA LYS A 56 44.95 35.76 -18.37
C LYS A 56 43.92 34.86 -19.05
N MET A 57 44.07 34.61 -20.36
CA MET A 57 43.21 33.69 -21.09
C MET A 57 43.35 32.26 -20.54
N MET A 58 44.57 31.80 -20.31
CA MET A 58 44.83 30.48 -19.74
C MET A 58 44.22 30.33 -18.33
N GLN A 59 44.36 31.33 -17.46
CA GLN A 59 43.69 31.33 -16.15
C GLN A 59 42.17 31.23 -16.27
N THR A 60 41.59 31.99 -17.21
CA THR A 60 40.14 31.94 -17.48
C THR A 60 39.70 30.55 -17.96
N VAL A 61 40.50 29.90 -18.81
CA VAL A 61 40.24 28.54 -19.29
C VAL A 61 40.28 27.54 -18.14
N LEU A 62 41.25 27.65 -17.23
CA LEU A 62 41.36 26.76 -16.07
C LEU A 62 40.13 26.86 -15.16
N VAL A 63 39.69 28.08 -14.81
CA VAL A 63 38.48 28.29 -14.00
C VAL A 63 37.24 27.72 -14.71
N LYS A 64 37.12 27.91 -16.02
CA LYS A 64 36.01 27.33 -16.78
C LYS A 64 36.05 25.80 -16.81
N LEU A 65 37.24 25.21 -16.83
CA LEU A 65 37.41 23.75 -16.78
C LEU A 65 36.92 23.21 -15.43
N GLU A 66 37.30 23.85 -14.32
CA GLU A 66 36.80 23.50 -12.99
C GLU A 66 35.28 23.61 -12.89
N THR A 67 34.68 24.66 -13.47
CA THR A 67 33.20 24.78 -13.50
C THR A 67 32.56 23.67 -14.33
N LEU A 68 33.22 23.20 -15.39
CA LEU A 68 32.72 22.15 -16.25
C LEU A 68 32.74 20.79 -15.54
N ASP A 69 33.77 20.53 -14.73
CA ASP A 69 33.83 19.34 -13.87
C ASP A 69 32.69 19.34 -12.84
N LEU A 70 32.43 20.47 -12.18
CA LEU A 70 31.31 20.61 -11.23
C LEU A 70 29.94 20.39 -11.90
N ILE A 71 29.76 20.91 -13.12
CA ILE A 71 28.52 20.67 -13.88
C ILE A 71 28.39 19.20 -14.22
N ASN A 72 29.48 18.53 -14.63
CA ASN A 72 29.47 17.12 -14.97
C ASN A 72 29.09 16.24 -13.77
N GLU A 73 29.63 16.53 -12.58
CA GLU A 73 29.22 15.88 -11.34
C GLU A 73 27.73 16.10 -11.04
N GLY A 74 27.24 17.33 -11.24
CA GLY A 74 25.81 17.66 -11.10
C GLY A 74 24.92 16.87 -12.06
N ILE A 75 25.33 16.72 -13.33
CA ILE A 75 24.62 15.94 -14.34
C ILE A 75 24.55 14.46 -13.92
N LEU A 76 25.67 13.87 -13.49
CA LEU A 76 25.70 12.48 -13.03
C LEU A 76 24.75 12.24 -11.84
N SER A 77 24.69 13.19 -10.90
CA SER A 77 23.75 13.13 -9.78
C SER A 77 22.29 13.18 -10.25
N VAL A 78 21.97 14.08 -11.18
CA VAL A 78 20.61 14.19 -11.75
C VAL A 78 20.24 12.91 -12.50
N GLU A 79 21.13 12.34 -13.30
CA GLU A 79 20.90 11.08 -14.01
C GLU A 79 20.59 9.93 -13.05
N GLN A 80 21.32 9.86 -11.93
CA GLN A 80 21.05 8.87 -10.89
C GLN A 80 19.66 9.05 -10.27
N ASN A 81 19.27 10.30 -9.95
CA ASN A 81 17.96 10.60 -9.41
C ASN A 81 16.83 10.26 -10.40
N VAL A 82 17.02 10.55 -11.69
CA VAL A 82 16.05 10.21 -12.75
C VAL A 82 15.87 8.69 -12.86
N LYS A 83 16.95 7.91 -12.77
CA LYS A 83 16.86 6.44 -12.76
C LYS A 83 16.06 5.94 -11.55
N SER A 84 16.38 6.43 -10.35
CA SER A 84 15.66 6.05 -9.13
C SER A 84 14.18 6.42 -9.17
N LEU A 85 13.84 7.60 -9.71
CA LEU A 85 12.45 8.02 -9.90
C LEU A 85 11.73 7.13 -10.92
N THR A 86 12.39 6.75 -12.01
CA THR A 86 11.83 5.82 -13.00
C THR A 86 11.47 4.49 -12.35
N GLU A 87 12.37 3.91 -11.58
CA GLU A 87 12.13 2.66 -10.84
C GLU A 87 10.97 2.79 -9.85
N SER A 88 10.89 3.90 -9.11
CA SER A 88 9.80 4.17 -8.18
C SER A 88 8.45 4.31 -8.88
N ILE A 89 8.42 4.91 -10.08
CA ILE A 89 7.21 5.09 -10.89
C ILE A 89 6.74 3.74 -11.44
N GLU A 90 7.64 2.92 -11.96
CA GLU A 90 7.33 1.57 -12.43
C GLU A 90 6.75 0.71 -11.31
N PHE A 91 7.36 0.76 -10.12
CA PHE A 91 6.85 0.06 -8.94
C PHE A 91 5.44 0.52 -8.55
N ALA A 92 5.22 1.84 -8.49
CA ALA A 92 3.91 2.41 -8.18
C ALA A 92 2.85 2.01 -9.23
N HIS A 93 3.20 2.02 -10.52
CA HIS A 93 2.32 1.58 -11.59
C HIS A 93 1.96 0.10 -11.47
N GLY A 94 2.91 -0.77 -11.10
CA GLY A 94 2.66 -2.17 -10.80
C GLY A 94 1.62 -2.33 -9.68
N GLY A 95 1.84 -1.65 -8.54
CA GLY A 95 0.89 -1.69 -7.43
C GLY A 95 -0.51 -1.15 -7.77
N ILE A 96 -0.60 -0.10 -8.59
CA ILE A 96 -1.89 0.43 -9.08
C ILE A 96 -2.59 -0.61 -9.96
N SER A 97 -1.85 -1.33 -10.81
CA SER A 97 -2.40 -2.38 -11.66
C SER A 97 -2.98 -3.52 -10.83
N ASP A 98 -2.23 -4.00 -9.84
CA ASP A 98 -2.66 -5.09 -8.95
C ASP A 98 -3.92 -4.69 -8.15
N LEU A 99 -3.92 -3.48 -7.58
CA LEU A 99 -5.09 -2.95 -6.87
C LEU A 99 -6.32 -2.85 -7.76
N LYS A 100 -6.14 -2.48 -9.04
CA LYS A 100 -7.24 -2.40 -10.00
C LYS A 100 -7.81 -3.79 -10.28
N GLU A 101 -6.96 -4.81 -10.43
CA GLU A 101 -7.41 -6.20 -10.63
C GLU A 101 -8.18 -6.72 -9.42
N GLU A 102 -7.67 -6.50 -8.20
CA GLU A 102 -8.37 -6.88 -6.97
C GLU A 102 -9.72 -6.18 -6.83
N MET A 103 -9.79 -4.90 -7.21
CA MET A 103 -11.02 -4.12 -7.15
C MET A 103 -12.10 -4.67 -8.08
N VAL A 104 -11.73 -5.11 -9.27
CA VAL A 104 -12.65 -5.78 -10.22
C VAL A 104 -13.14 -7.09 -9.62
N LYS A 105 -12.25 -7.93 -9.08
CA LYS A 105 -12.63 -9.20 -8.44
C LYS A 105 -13.58 -8.98 -7.27
N ARG A 106 -13.28 -8.02 -6.39
CA ARG A 106 -14.15 -7.68 -5.24
C ARG A 106 -15.54 -7.24 -5.69
N LYS A 107 -15.64 -6.37 -6.69
CA LYS A 107 -16.94 -5.94 -7.22
C LYS A 107 -17.77 -7.08 -7.77
N GLU A 108 -17.14 -8.05 -8.42
CA GLU A 108 -17.86 -9.23 -8.92
C GLU A 108 -18.39 -10.08 -7.77
N THR A 109 -17.55 -10.38 -6.77
CA THR A 109 -17.99 -11.12 -5.58
C THR A 109 -19.09 -10.38 -4.80
N GLU A 110 -19.04 -9.05 -4.75
CA GLU A 110 -20.08 -8.23 -4.12
C GLU A 110 -21.41 -8.33 -4.87
N ARG A 111 -21.38 -8.29 -6.21
CA ARG A 111 -22.56 -8.49 -7.05
C ARG A 111 -23.17 -9.89 -6.89
N GLU A 112 -22.32 -10.93 -6.88
CA GLU A 112 -22.75 -12.32 -6.66
C GLU A 112 -23.41 -12.47 -5.28
N ASN A 113 -22.77 -11.94 -4.24
CA ASN A 113 -23.30 -11.97 -2.88
C ASN A 113 -24.64 -11.23 -2.78
N TYR A 114 -24.77 -10.06 -3.40
CA TYR A 114 -26.03 -9.31 -3.41
C TYR A 114 -27.16 -10.11 -4.08
N SER A 115 -26.86 -10.76 -5.20
CA SER A 115 -27.82 -11.62 -5.91
C SER A 115 -28.24 -12.80 -5.03
N ARG A 116 -27.28 -13.43 -4.34
CA ARG A 116 -27.53 -14.56 -3.44
C ARG A 116 -28.37 -14.16 -2.22
N ILE A 117 -28.10 -13.01 -1.62
CA ILE A 117 -28.88 -12.48 -0.50
C ILE A 117 -30.33 -12.27 -0.93
N LYS A 118 -30.55 -11.65 -2.08
CA LYS A 118 -31.90 -11.42 -2.61
C LYS A 118 -32.67 -12.72 -2.85
N GLU A 119 -32.03 -13.74 -3.42
CA GLU A 119 -32.64 -15.08 -3.57
C GLU A 119 -33.03 -15.70 -2.24
N LEU A 120 -32.17 -15.58 -1.22
CA LEU A 120 -32.43 -16.10 0.12
C LEU A 120 -33.58 -15.35 0.80
N GLU A 121 -33.64 -14.03 0.67
CA GLU A 121 -34.74 -13.22 1.19
C GLU A 121 -36.08 -13.60 0.54
N ASP A 122 -36.10 -13.79 -0.78
CA ASP A 122 -37.30 -14.23 -1.51
C ASP A 122 -37.73 -15.64 -1.10
N SER A 123 -36.78 -16.56 -0.92
CA SER A 123 -37.05 -17.92 -0.45
C SER A 123 -37.61 -17.92 0.98
N ASN A 124 -36.99 -17.15 1.87
CA ASN A 124 -37.43 -17.03 3.26
C ASN A 124 -38.85 -16.46 3.35
N ARG A 125 -39.17 -15.42 2.54
CA ARG A 125 -40.53 -14.87 2.45
C ARG A 125 -41.54 -15.94 2.04
N ARG A 126 -41.25 -16.70 1.00
CA ARG A 126 -42.14 -17.80 0.54
C ARG A 126 -42.34 -18.87 1.61
N LEU A 127 -41.29 -19.22 2.35
CA LEU A 127 -41.37 -20.18 3.44
C LEU A 127 -42.24 -19.65 4.58
N GLN A 128 -42.08 -18.38 4.95
CA GLN A 128 -42.91 -17.74 5.96
C GLN A 128 -44.38 -17.72 5.54
N ASP A 129 -44.67 -17.33 4.30
CA ASP A 129 -46.04 -17.34 3.75
C ASP A 129 -46.62 -18.76 3.79
N SER A 130 -45.84 -19.76 3.39
CA SER A 130 -46.25 -21.17 3.42
C SER A 130 -46.52 -21.66 4.84
N VAL A 131 -45.73 -21.24 5.83
CA VAL A 131 -45.94 -21.61 7.24
C VAL A 131 -47.22 -20.99 7.78
N VAL A 132 -47.46 -19.71 7.48
CA VAL A 132 -48.69 -19.02 7.89
C VAL A 132 -49.91 -19.69 7.28
N ASP A 133 -49.86 -20.00 5.98
CA ASP A 133 -50.94 -20.67 5.27
C ASP A 133 -51.19 -22.09 5.81
N LEU A 134 -50.13 -22.87 6.05
CA LEU A 134 -50.24 -24.20 6.65
C LEU A 134 -50.86 -24.14 8.06
N LYS A 135 -50.40 -23.19 8.89
CA LYS A 135 -50.94 -22.98 10.24
C LYS A 135 -52.41 -22.57 10.19
N ALA A 136 -52.78 -21.67 9.29
CA ALA A 136 -54.16 -21.26 9.11
C ALA A 136 -55.06 -22.43 8.69
N ARG A 137 -54.60 -23.31 7.79
CA ARG A 137 -55.35 -24.53 7.43
C ARG A 137 -55.43 -25.53 8.59
N SER A 138 -54.33 -25.73 9.30
CA SER A 138 -54.27 -26.69 10.40
C SER A 138 -55.08 -26.27 11.61
N MET A 139 -55.24 -24.97 11.86
CA MET A 139 -56.01 -24.44 12.99
C MET A 139 -57.44 -24.05 12.60
N ARG A 140 -57.84 -24.24 11.34
CA ARG A 140 -59.13 -23.76 10.81
C ARG A 140 -60.34 -24.27 11.60
N ASP A 141 -60.28 -25.54 11.98
CA ASP A 141 -61.38 -26.23 12.64
C ASP A 141 -61.22 -26.20 14.17
N ASN A 142 -60.20 -25.51 14.68
CA ASN A 142 -59.98 -25.35 16.11
C ASN A 142 -60.75 -24.12 16.62
N LEU A 143 -61.53 -24.31 17.67
CA LEU A 143 -62.23 -23.23 18.37
C LEU A 143 -61.57 -22.96 19.72
N LEU A 144 -61.48 -21.68 20.08
CA LEU A 144 -60.93 -21.23 21.36
C LEU A 144 -62.07 -20.73 22.25
N PHE A 145 -62.30 -21.44 23.33
CA PHE A 145 -63.23 -21.05 24.37
C PHE A 145 -62.48 -20.37 25.51
N HIS A 146 -62.92 -19.17 25.87
CA HIS A 146 -62.29 -18.37 26.92
C HIS A 146 -63.23 -18.27 28.12
N ASN A 147 -62.67 -18.03 29.30
CA ASN A 147 -63.42 -17.79 30.53
C ASN A 147 -64.34 -18.97 30.90
N ILE A 148 -63.82 -20.19 30.78
CA ILE A 148 -64.42 -21.41 31.32
C ILE A 148 -63.70 -21.73 32.63
N ASP A 149 -64.47 -21.82 33.70
CA ASP A 149 -63.98 -22.15 35.05
C ASP A 149 -63.17 -23.46 35.04
N GLU A 150 -62.12 -23.51 35.86
CA GLU A 150 -61.21 -24.65 35.95
C GLU A 150 -61.62 -25.59 37.08
N ALA A 151 -61.62 -26.89 36.80
CA ALA A 151 -61.79 -27.94 37.80
C ALA A 151 -60.65 -28.98 37.73
N GLU A 152 -60.32 -29.58 38.87
CA GLU A 152 -59.38 -30.71 38.91
C GLU A 152 -59.99 -31.94 38.22
N GLU A 153 -59.19 -32.61 37.38
CA GLU A 153 -59.59 -33.83 36.63
C GLU A 153 -60.84 -33.66 35.75
N GLU A 154 -61.02 -32.51 35.11
CA GLU A 154 -62.16 -32.27 34.22
C GLU A 154 -62.07 -33.02 32.88
N ASP A 155 -63.23 -33.42 32.37
CA ASP A 155 -63.39 -33.82 30.96
C ASP A 155 -63.74 -32.58 30.12
N CYS A 156 -62.74 -32.04 29.43
CA CYS A 156 -62.92 -30.84 28.61
C CYS A 156 -63.97 -31.00 27.50
N ILE A 157 -64.22 -32.23 27.01
CA ILE A 157 -65.24 -32.46 25.97
C ILE A 157 -66.64 -32.29 26.56
N GLU A 158 -66.91 -32.92 27.71
CA GLU A 158 -68.20 -32.79 28.39
C GLU A 158 -68.47 -31.35 28.82
N VAL A 159 -67.46 -30.63 29.31
CA VAL A 159 -67.59 -29.20 29.65
C VAL A 159 -68.03 -28.37 28.45
N ILE A 160 -67.49 -28.64 27.25
CA ILE A 160 -67.90 -27.94 26.03
C ILE A 160 -69.33 -28.32 25.62
N TYR A 161 -69.73 -29.60 25.72
CA TYR A 161 -71.11 -29.98 25.40
C TYR A 161 -72.12 -29.31 26.34
N SER A 162 -71.87 -29.32 27.64
CA SER A 162 -72.70 -28.59 28.61
C SER A 162 -72.77 -27.10 28.29
N LEU A 163 -71.66 -26.48 27.90
CA LEU A 163 -71.65 -25.08 27.47
C LEU A 163 -72.53 -24.84 26.24
N LEU A 164 -72.47 -25.72 25.24
CA LEU A 164 -73.26 -25.63 24.01
C LEU A 164 -74.76 -25.79 24.29
N GLU A 165 -75.12 -26.77 25.12
CA GLU A 165 -76.50 -27.07 25.49
C GLU A 165 -77.11 -25.95 26.36
N GLU A 166 -76.39 -25.51 27.39
CA GLU A 166 -76.92 -24.57 28.39
C GLU A 166 -76.84 -23.10 27.96
N LYS A 167 -75.72 -22.67 27.36
CA LYS A 167 -75.46 -21.26 27.07
C LYS A 167 -75.73 -20.87 25.62
N LEU A 168 -75.67 -21.83 24.70
CA LEU A 168 -75.83 -21.58 23.26
C LEU A 168 -77.13 -22.18 22.69
N ASP A 169 -77.98 -22.76 23.55
CA ASP A 169 -79.30 -23.31 23.20
C ASP A 169 -79.23 -24.34 22.06
N MET A 170 -78.22 -25.21 22.12
CA MET A 170 -78.00 -26.32 21.19
C MET A 170 -78.26 -27.67 21.87
N PRO A 171 -79.53 -28.05 22.11
CA PRO A 171 -79.88 -29.23 22.90
C PRO A 171 -79.45 -30.56 22.26
N GLU A 172 -79.15 -30.57 20.96
CA GLU A 172 -78.65 -31.74 20.22
C GLU A 172 -77.13 -31.65 19.94
N ALA A 173 -76.37 -30.87 20.71
CA ALA A 173 -74.94 -30.68 20.48
C ALA A 173 -74.16 -32.01 20.53
N ARG A 174 -74.46 -32.89 21.49
CA ARG A 174 -73.81 -34.20 21.65
C ARG A 174 -74.00 -35.15 20.47
N SER A 175 -75.13 -35.05 19.76
CA SER A 175 -75.44 -35.91 18.62
C SER A 175 -75.05 -35.28 17.29
N SER A 176 -75.06 -33.95 17.19
CA SER A 176 -74.82 -33.22 15.94
C SER A 176 -73.37 -32.77 15.73
N ILE A 177 -72.61 -32.55 16.81
CA ILE A 177 -71.24 -32.04 16.75
C ILE A 177 -70.27 -33.12 17.21
N LYS A 178 -69.22 -33.36 16.42
CA LYS A 178 -68.14 -34.28 16.77
C LYS A 178 -66.89 -33.49 17.15
N ILE A 179 -66.47 -33.63 18.41
CA ILE A 179 -65.22 -33.05 18.91
C ILE A 179 -64.14 -34.14 18.86
N ASP A 180 -63.11 -33.95 18.02
CA ASP A 180 -62.01 -34.91 17.93
C ASP A 180 -61.04 -34.82 19.11
N ARG A 181 -60.79 -33.61 19.61
CA ARG A 181 -59.92 -33.36 20.78
C ARG A 181 -60.28 -32.03 21.44
N ALA A 182 -60.37 -32.04 22.77
CA ALA A 182 -60.44 -30.83 23.59
C ALA A 182 -59.32 -30.87 24.65
N HIS A 183 -58.72 -29.72 24.94
CA HIS A 183 -57.71 -29.55 25.97
C HIS A 183 -57.55 -28.07 26.30
N ARG A 184 -57.08 -27.76 27.52
CA ARG A 184 -56.70 -26.39 27.90
C ARG A 184 -55.40 -25.97 27.23
N VAL A 185 -55.33 -24.69 26.89
CA VAL A 185 -54.13 -24.02 26.39
C VAL A 185 -53.63 -23.13 27.53
N TRP A 186 -52.50 -23.51 28.11
CA TRP A 186 -51.83 -22.80 29.21
C TRP A 186 -50.81 -21.79 28.68
#